data_AF-V8NK41-F1
#
_entry.id   AF-V8NK41-F1
#
_cell.length_a   1.000
_cell.length_b   1.000
_cell.length_c   1.000
_cell.angle_alpha   90.00
_cell.angle_beta   90.00
_cell.angle_gamma   90.00
#
_symmetry.space_group_name_H-M   'P 1'
#
loop_
_entity.id
_entity.type
_entity.pdbx_description
1 polymer ?
#
loop_
_entity_poly.entity_id
_entity_poly.type
_entity_poly.pdbx_seq_one_letter_code
_entity_poly.pdbx_strand_id
1 'polypeptide(L)'
;KKYKEKFEKEKGKPCGITTDTPVHRRIKKVQDQLSEVLYKQNWEENKEKYLLPPDAPELVHAIKNTALFSKKPYIEEWEADKSLFYPYDDSPELRRVAKAQKALSDIVYKKGHDEQKSKYTPVPDPPDVELAKKVTRQLSDHKYHEDYKKKKGQWSQTPCYDVAIAKMNSDNLSPRKYQEDWELKKDNIYFMQTETPEYAVNKRAGIAASKRLYKDAYEKAKAKSINYCETPKYQIDNVLKNFSDVKYKEPYIANVLGRYIGTFEDPYQAHCMKVAAMKSDKNYKADYEEEKASCYFPQTLTQEYEVQKKLDKCKD
;
A
#
# COMPACT_ATOMS: atom_id res chain seq x y z
N LYS A 1 -75.36 -4.65 70.60
CA LYS A 1 -75.46 -4.46 69.12
C LYS A 1 -74.07 -4.26 68.46
N LYS A 2 -73.25 -3.27 68.86
CA LYS A 2 -71.92 -2.96 68.22
C LYS A 2 -70.95 -4.15 68.00
N TYR A 3 -70.95 -5.18 68.85
CA TYR A 3 -70.02 -6.33 68.72
C TYR A 3 -70.33 -7.22 67.50
N LYS A 4 -71.61 -7.48 67.22
CA LYS A 4 -72.04 -8.31 66.08
C LYS A 4 -71.74 -7.63 64.73
N GLU A 5 -71.80 -6.31 64.71
CA GLU A 5 -71.54 -5.45 63.56
C GLU A 5 -70.04 -5.32 63.23
N LYS A 6 -69.15 -5.39 64.24
CA LYS A 6 -67.70 -5.54 64.01
C LYS A 6 -67.38 -6.90 63.39
N PHE A 7 -67.95 -7.98 63.93
CA PHE A 7 -67.72 -9.35 63.43
C PHE A 7 -68.14 -9.51 61.96
N GLU A 8 -69.32 -8.99 61.57
CA GLU A 8 -69.77 -8.97 60.17
C GLU A 8 -68.83 -8.17 59.25
N LYS A 9 -68.24 -7.05 59.72
CA LYS A 9 -67.27 -6.23 58.95
C LYS A 9 -65.87 -6.84 58.81
N GLU A 10 -65.53 -7.86 59.58
CA GLU A 10 -64.23 -8.53 59.51
C GLU A 10 -64.29 -9.90 58.83
N LYS A 11 -65.48 -10.49 58.76
CA LYS A 11 -65.75 -11.78 58.11
C LYS A 11 -65.71 -11.66 56.58
N GLY A 12 -64.50 -11.61 56.03
CA GLY A 12 -64.25 -11.52 54.59
C GLY A 12 -63.05 -10.69 54.17
N LYS A 13 -62.31 -10.08 55.10
CA LYS A 13 -61.02 -9.46 54.76
C LYS A 13 -60.02 -10.57 54.41
N PRO A 14 -59.46 -10.63 53.18
CA PRO A 14 -58.42 -11.59 52.88
C PRO A 14 -57.20 -11.24 53.72
N CYS A 15 -56.78 -12.18 54.58
CA CYS A 15 -55.48 -12.06 55.24
C CYS A 15 -54.42 -12.01 54.15
N GLY A 16 -53.63 -10.93 54.10
CA GLY A 16 -52.51 -10.82 53.18
C GLY A 16 -51.55 -11.97 53.47
N ILE A 17 -51.49 -12.95 52.56
CA ILE A 17 -50.63 -14.12 52.72
C ILE A 17 -49.20 -13.64 52.47
N THR A 18 -48.50 -13.22 53.52
CA THR A 18 -47.05 -13.01 53.49
C THR A 18 -46.37 -14.38 53.47
N THR A 19 -46.27 -14.94 52.26
CA THR A 19 -45.90 -16.33 52.00
C THR A 19 -44.40 -16.62 52.09
N ASP A 20 -43.58 -15.79 52.76
CA ASP A 20 -42.11 -15.89 52.76
C ASP A 20 -41.59 -17.05 53.65
N THR A 21 -41.97 -18.26 53.26
CA THR A 21 -41.48 -19.54 53.76
C THR A 21 -40.22 -19.95 52.99
N PRO A 22 -39.32 -20.78 53.56
CA PRO A 22 -38.17 -21.29 52.81
C PRO A 22 -38.58 -22.06 51.54
N VAL A 23 -39.75 -22.69 51.54
CA VAL A 23 -40.36 -23.31 50.35
C VAL A 23 -40.70 -22.25 49.29
N HIS A 24 -41.30 -21.13 49.65
CA HIS A 24 -41.58 -20.02 48.72
C HIS A 24 -40.30 -19.36 48.20
N ARG A 25 -39.28 -19.18 49.04
CA ARG A 25 -37.94 -18.71 48.61
C ARG A 25 -37.31 -19.67 47.61
N ARG A 26 -37.39 -20.98 47.83
CA ARG A 26 -36.94 -22.00 46.86
C ARG A 26 -37.74 -21.93 45.56
N ILE A 27 -39.07 -21.78 45.62
CA ILE A 27 -39.93 -21.62 44.43
C ILE A 27 -39.52 -20.38 43.65
N LYS A 28 -39.26 -19.23 44.30
CA LYS A 28 -38.72 -18.03 43.64
C LYS A 28 -37.34 -18.28 43.02
N LYS A 29 -36.36 -18.79 43.77
CA LYS A 29 -35.01 -19.13 43.25
C LYS A 29 -35.10 -19.99 41.98
N VAL A 30 -35.95 -21.02 42.00
CA VAL A 30 -36.21 -21.90 40.84
C VAL A 30 -36.92 -21.18 39.70
N GLN A 31 -37.91 -20.33 39.99
CA GLN A 31 -38.65 -19.58 38.98
C GLN A 31 -37.80 -18.49 38.30
N ASP A 32 -36.92 -17.84 39.04
CA ASP A 32 -35.95 -16.86 38.53
C ASP A 32 -34.95 -17.54 37.57
N GLN A 33 -34.53 -18.77 37.87
CA GLN A 33 -33.62 -19.55 37.02
C GLN A 33 -34.28 -20.18 35.80
N LEU A 34 -35.58 -20.49 35.88
CA LEU A 34 -36.41 -20.85 34.73
C LEU A 34 -36.82 -19.62 33.90
N SER A 35 -36.53 -18.40 34.36
CA SER A 35 -36.91 -17.18 33.64
C SER A 35 -35.98 -16.93 32.45
N GLU A 36 -36.58 -16.91 31.26
CA GLU A 36 -35.87 -16.68 29.99
C GLU A 36 -35.19 -15.31 29.94
N VAL A 37 -35.72 -14.32 30.68
CA VAL A 37 -35.20 -12.95 30.75
C VAL A 37 -33.87 -12.89 31.51
N LEU A 38 -33.79 -13.49 32.70
CA LEU A 38 -32.54 -13.53 33.48
C LEU A 38 -31.51 -14.44 32.81
N TYR A 39 -31.94 -15.52 32.15
CA TYR A 39 -31.07 -16.34 31.30
C TYR A 39 -30.41 -15.52 30.19
N LYS A 40 -31.18 -14.72 29.45
CA LYS A 40 -30.66 -13.84 28.39
C LYS A 40 -29.72 -12.76 28.92
N GLN A 41 -30.02 -12.14 30.06
CA GLN A 41 -29.11 -11.16 30.68
C GLN A 41 -27.78 -11.78 31.10
N ASN A 42 -27.81 -12.88 31.84
CA ASN A 42 -26.59 -13.58 32.27
C ASN A 42 -25.78 -14.13 31.06
N TRP A 43 -26.44 -14.46 29.94
CA TRP A 43 -25.76 -14.81 28.69
C TRP A 43 -25.00 -13.62 28.09
N GLU A 44 -25.65 -12.47 27.94
CA GLU A 44 -25.04 -11.26 27.38
C GLU A 44 -23.83 -10.76 28.19
N GLU A 45 -23.83 -10.94 29.51
CA GLU A 45 -22.71 -10.60 30.40
C GLU A 45 -21.50 -11.55 30.30
N ASN A 46 -21.71 -12.83 29.94
CA ASN A 46 -20.66 -13.87 29.99
C ASN A 46 -20.17 -14.34 28.61
N LYS A 47 -20.85 -14.00 27.51
CA LYS A 47 -20.48 -14.35 26.12
C LYS A 47 -19.08 -13.88 25.68
N GLU A 48 -18.44 -12.99 26.44
CA GLU A 48 -17.10 -12.42 26.17
C GLU A 48 -15.98 -13.05 27.01
N LYS A 49 -16.28 -14.04 27.87
CA LYS A 49 -15.32 -14.65 28.80
C LYS A 49 -14.72 -15.96 28.26
N TYR A 50 -15.43 -17.07 28.41
CA TYR A 50 -15.59 -18.01 27.30
C TYR A 50 -14.43 -18.92 26.76
N LEU A 51 -13.41 -18.32 26.09
CA LEU A 51 -12.79 -18.56 24.74
C LEU A 51 -12.56 -19.98 24.16
N LEU A 52 -12.89 -20.18 22.87
CA LEU A 52 -12.72 -21.45 22.11
C LEU A 52 -11.24 -21.82 21.98
N PRO A 53 -10.79 -22.95 22.55
CA PRO A 53 -9.40 -23.39 22.37
C PRO A 53 -9.18 -23.68 20.88
N PRO A 54 -8.06 -23.22 20.30
CA PRO A 54 -7.84 -23.28 18.84
C PRO A 54 -7.84 -24.69 18.27
N ASP A 55 -7.53 -25.69 19.11
CA ASP A 55 -7.49 -27.11 18.76
C ASP A 55 -8.85 -27.83 18.84
N ALA A 56 -9.95 -27.10 19.11
CA ALA A 56 -11.29 -27.70 19.07
C ALA A 56 -11.57 -28.34 17.71
N PRO A 57 -12.08 -29.59 17.64
CA PRO A 57 -12.16 -30.34 16.38
C PRO A 57 -13.03 -29.65 15.33
N GLU A 58 -14.06 -28.89 15.73
CA GLU A 58 -14.87 -28.06 14.83
C GLU A 58 -14.08 -26.90 14.23
N LEU A 59 -13.22 -26.21 15.01
CA LEU A 59 -12.33 -25.17 14.51
C LEU A 59 -11.28 -25.74 13.57
N VAL A 60 -10.67 -26.88 13.91
CA VAL A 60 -9.71 -27.58 13.05
C VAL A 60 -10.39 -28.02 11.74
N HIS A 61 -11.64 -28.50 11.78
CA HIS A 61 -12.42 -28.79 10.57
C HIS A 61 -12.77 -27.53 9.78
N ALA A 62 -13.15 -26.42 10.43
CA ALA A 62 -13.41 -25.15 9.76
C ALA A 62 -12.15 -24.59 9.09
N ILE A 63 -10.98 -24.69 9.73
CA ILE A 63 -9.68 -24.29 9.16
C ILE A 63 -9.34 -25.17 7.95
N LYS A 64 -9.49 -26.50 8.05
CA LYS A 64 -9.27 -27.42 6.92
C LYS A 64 -10.21 -27.14 5.75
N ASN A 65 -11.51 -26.95 6.03
CA ASN A 65 -12.51 -26.66 5.01
C ASN A 65 -12.27 -25.29 4.36
N THR A 66 -11.97 -24.24 5.14
CA THR A 66 -11.66 -22.91 4.60
C THR A 66 -10.36 -22.92 3.78
N ALA A 67 -9.35 -23.69 4.17
CA ALA A 67 -8.16 -23.92 3.34
C ALA A 67 -8.53 -24.60 2.01
N LEU A 68 -9.36 -25.65 2.04
CA LEU A 68 -9.84 -26.39 0.86
C LEU A 68 -10.65 -25.52 -0.12
N PHE A 69 -11.47 -24.59 0.38
CA PHE A 69 -12.23 -23.64 -0.42
C PHE A 69 -11.44 -22.38 -0.80
N SER A 70 -10.27 -22.16 -0.20
CA SER A 70 -9.43 -21.00 -0.50
C SER A 70 -8.66 -21.22 -1.80
N LYS A 71 -8.56 -20.17 -2.62
CA LYS A 71 -7.77 -20.21 -3.87
C LYS A 71 -6.25 -20.10 -3.62
N LYS A 72 -5.82 -19.84 -2.39
CA LYS A 72 -4.41 -19.60 -2.04
C LYS A 72 -3.48 -20.78 -2.37
N PRO A 73 -3.71 -22.02 -1.89
CA PRO A 73 -2.81 -23.14 -2.20
C PRO A 73 -2.70 -23.38 -3.71
N TYR A 74 -3.82 -23.30 -4.44
CA TYR A 74 -3.82 -23.40 -5.90
C TYR A 74 -2.99 -22.29 -6.59
N ILE A 75 -3.01 -21.06 -6.08
CA ILE A 75 -2.20 -19.96 -6.61
C ILE A 75 -0.71 -20.17 -6.29
N GLU A 76 -0.39 -20.65 -5.08
CA GLU A 76 0.98 -20.94 -4.66
C GLU A 76 1.60 -22.10 -5.46
N GLU A 77 0.85 -23.19 -5.68
CA GLU A 77 1.23 -24.29 -6.58
C GLU A 77 1.41 -23.80 -8.03
N TRP A 78 0.46 -23.01 -8.54
CA TRP A 78 0.55 -22.43 -9.88
C TRP A 78 1.75 -21.48 -10.04
N GLU A 79 2.10 -20.68 -9.04
CA GLU A 79 3.27 -19.80 -9.08
C GLU A 79 4.59 -20.56 -9.04
N ALA A 80 4.65 -21.70 -8.35
CA ALA A 80 5.79 -22.62 -8.41
C ALA A 80 5.95 -23.22 -9.82
N ASP A 81 4.88 -23.80 -10.38
CA ASP A 81 4.89 -24.45 -11.70
C ASP A 81 5.08 -23.45 -12.86
N LYS A 82 4.64 -22.21 -12.70
CA LYS A 82 4.87 -21.11 -13.66
C LYS A 82 6.36 -20.84 -13.92
N SER A 83 7.25 -21.21 -13.01
CA SER A 83 8.71 -21.11 -13.22
C SER A 83 9.26 -22.15 -14.20
N LEU A 84 8.57 -23.29 -14.35
CA LEU A 84 8.89 -24.39 -15.29
C LEU A 84 8.22 -24.16 -16.66
N PHE A 85 7.14 -23.39 -16.72
CA PHE A 85 6.44 -23.06 -17.96
C PHE A 85 7.07 -21.85 -18.67
N TYR A 86 7.97 -22.10 -19.62
CA TYR A 86 8.37 -21.09 -20.59
C TYR A 86 7.24 -20.86 -21.61
N PRO A 87 6.83 -19.61 -21.88
CA PRO A 87 6.02 -19.29 -23.05
C PRO A 87 6.71 -19.85 -24.30
N TYR A 88 5.95 -20.48 -25.20
CA TYR A 88 6.49 -21.20 -26.36
C TYR A 88 7.52 -20.38 -27.14
N ASP A 89 7.25 -19.08 -27.30
CA ASP A 89 8.08 -18.09 -28.02
C ASP A 89 9.50 -17.88 -27.46
N ASP A 90 9.77 -18.20 -26.19
CA ASP A 90 11.10 -18.12 -25.57
C ASP A 90 11.59 -19.47 -25.02
N SER A 91 11.10 -20.57 -25.62
CA SER A 91 11.65 -21.91 -25.42
C SER A 91 13.18 -21.92 -25.66
N PRO A 92 13.97 -22.62 -24.82
CA PRO A 92 15.40 -22.78 -25.02
C PRO A 92 15.79 -23.27 -26.43
N GLU A 93 14.94 -24.08 -27.06
CA GLU A 93 15.14 -24.56 -28.44
C GLU A 93 14.89 -23.48 -29.49
N LEU A 94 13.80 -22.69 -29.38
CA LEU A 94 13.61 -21.55 -30.28
C LEU A 94 14.75 -20.53 -30.14
N ARG A 95 15.25 -20.32 -28.93
CA ARG A 95 16.41 -19.46 -28.67
C ARG A 95 17.69 -20.01 -29.30
N ARG A 96 17.87 -21.34 -29.39
CA ARG A 96 18.97 -21.98 -30.13
C ARG A 96 18.81 -21.80 -31.64
N VAL A 97 17.62 -22.08 -32.18
CA VAL A 97 17.29 -21.92 -33.61
C VAL A 97 17.47 -20.47 -34.06
N ALA A 98 16.94 -19.49 -33.31
CA ALA A 98 17.08 -18.07 -33.64
C ALA A 98 18.54 -17.59 -33.59
N LYS A 99 19.36 -18.10 -32.66
CA LYS A 99 20.81 -17.83 -32.63
C LYS A 99 21.51 -18.44 -33.84
N ALA A 100 21.20 -19.67 -34.22
CA ALA A 100 21.77 -20.33 -35.39
C ALA A 100 21.38 -19.61 -36.69
N GLN A 101 20.10 -19.28 -36.86
CA GLN A 101 19.60 -18.51 -38.01
C GLN A 101 20.24 -17.12 -38.08
N LYS A 102 20.42 -16.43 -36.95
CA LYS A 102 21.11 -15.13 -36.90
C LYS A 102 22.60 -15.26 -37.26
N ALA A 103 23.28 -16.32 -36.82
CA ALA A 103 24.67 -16.59 -37.18
C ALA A 103 24.85 -16.95 -38.66
N LEU A 104 23.89 -17.67 -39.25
CA LEU A 104 23.82 -17.98 -40.68
C LEU A 104 23.32 -16.80 -41.54
N SER A 105 22.84 -15.72 -40.91
CA SER A 105 22.27 -14.60 -41.66
C SER A 105 23.33 -13.74 -42.34
N ASP A 106 23.15 -13.53 -43.64
CA ASP A 106 23.98 -12.71 -44.52
C ASP A 106 24.22 -11.29 -43.99
N ILE A 107 23.25 -10.77 -43.21
CA ILE A 107 23.31 -9.46 -42.55
C ILE A 107 24.45 -9.42 -41.53
N VAL A 108 24.61 -10.45 -40.69
CA VAL A 108 25.68 -10.49 -39.68
C VAL A 108 27.05 -10.66 -40.34
N TYR A 109 27.13 -11.47 -41.39
CA TYR A 109 28.35 -11.64 -42.19
C TYR A 109 28.79 -10.33 -42.85
N LYS A 110 27.87 -9.62 -43.52
CA LYS A 110 28.16 -8.35 -44.21
C LYS A 110 28.42 -7.18 -43.26
N LYS A 111 27.76 -7.15 -42.09
CA LYS A 111 27.94 -6.09 -41.07
C LYS A 111 29.41 -5.88 -40.70
N GLY A 112 30.20 -6.94 -40.52
CA GLY A 112 31.62 -6.82 -40.22
C GLY A 112 32.42 -6.15 -41.34
N HIS A 113 32.10 -6.45 -42.60
CA HIS A 113 32.72 -5.82 -43.77
C HIS A 113 32.26 -4.37 -43.96
N ASP A 114 30.99 -4.06 -43.70
CA ASP A 114 30.47 -2.69 -43.80
C ASP A 114 31.00 -1.79 -42.67
N GLU A 115 31.24 -2.36 -41.47
CA GLU A 115 31.98 -1.72 -40.37
C GLU A 115 33.48 -1.51 -40.65
N GLN A 116 34.07 -2.19 -41.64
CA GLN A 116 35.42 -1.92 -42.11
C GLN A 116 35.42 -0.88 -43.24
N LYS A 117 34.43 -0.94 -44.14
CA LYS A 117 34.23 0.10 -45.18
C LYS A 117 34.01 1.49 -44.59
N SER A 118 33.28 1.60 -43.48
CA SER A 118 33.05 2.89 -42.81
C SER A 118 34.29 3.47 -42.12
N LYS A 119 35.31 2.64 -41.84
CA LYS A 119 36.61 3.04 -41.27
C LYS A 119 37.67 3.36 -42.35
N TYR A 120 37.31 3.27 -43.63
CA TYR A 120 38.23 3.63 -44.70
C TYR A 120 38.43 5.15 -44.73
N THR A 121 39.59 5.60 -44.27
CA THR A 121 40.04 6.98 -44.48
C THR A 121 40.48 7.13 -45.94
N PRO A 122 39.80 7.93 -46.78
CA PRO A 122 40.23 8.14 -48.15
C PRO A 122 41.59 8.85 -48.17
N VAL A 123 42.49 8.38 -49.03
CA VAL A 123 43.77 9.06 -49.31
C VAL A 123 43.46 10.47 -49.83
N PRO A 124 44.13 11.54 -49.31
CA PRO A 124 43.95 12.89 -49.82
C PRO A 124 44.21 12.96 -51.33
N ASP A 125 43.36 13.69 -52.06
CA ASP A 125 43.57 13.94 -53.48
C ASP A 125 44.90 14.70 -53.70
N PRO A 126 45.65 14.43 -54.79
CA PRO A 126 46.77 15.28 -55.16
C PRO A 126 46.30 16.71 -55.49
N PRO A 127 47.14 17.74 -55.29
CA PRO A 127 46.74 19.15 -55.36
C PRO A 127 46.12 19.54 -56.70
N ASP A 128 46.57 18.95 -57.81
CA ASP A 128 46.03 19.20 -59.15
C ASP A 128 44.57 18.69 -59.29
N VAL A 129 44.25 17.57 -58.63
CA VAL A 129 42.89 17.01 -58.60
C VAL A 129 41.99 17.83 -57.68
N GLU A 130 42.48 18.33 -56.55
CA GLU A 130 41.74 19.32 -55.76
C GLU A 130 41.46 20.61 -56.54
N LEU A 131 42.46 21.13 -57.25
CA LEU A 131 42.33 22.34 -58.08
C LEU A 131 41.29 22.11 -59.18
N ALA A 132 41.38 21.00 -59.92
CA ALA A 132 40.40 20.61 -60.91
C ALA A 132 38.98 20.54 -60.29
N LYS A 133 38.79 19.85 -59.16
CA LYS A 133 37.49 19.78 -58.45
C LYS A 133 36.95 21.15 -58.05
N LYS A 134 37.82 22.09 -57.63
CA LYS A 134 37.44 23.48 -57.30
C LYS A 134 36.99 24.25 -58.56
N VAL A 135 37.75 24.17 -59.65
CA VAL A 135 37.41 24.81 -60.94
C VAL A 135 36.11 24.23 -61.52
N THR A 136 35.97 22.91 -61.59
CA THR A 136 34.72 22.26 -62.05
C THR A 136 33.51 22.59 -61.16
N ARG A 137 33.73 22.82 -59.85
CA ARG A 137 32.67 23.31 -58.96
C ARG A 137 32.26 24.75 -59.27
N GLN A 138 33.20 25.63 -59.57
CA GLN A 138 32.94 27.03 -59.92
C GLN A 138 32.23 27.17 -61.28
N LEU A 139 32.61 26.35 -62.26
CA LEU A 139 32.00 26.29 -63.59
C LEU A 139 30.64 25.54 -63.64
N SER A 140 30.16 24.99 -62.51
CA SER A 140 28.94 24.19 -62.48
C SER A 140 27.70 25.07 -62.30
N ASP A 141 26.98 25.33 -63.38
CA ASP A 141 25.72 26.09 -63.40
C ASP A 141 24.69 25.57 -62.39
N HIS A 142 24.63 24.24 -62.18
CA HIS A 142 23.75 23.63 -61.18
C HIS A 142 24.10 24.11 -59.77
N LYS A 143 25.37 24.04 -59.37
CA LYS A 143 25.83 24.47 -58.04
C LYS A 143 25.69 25.98 -57.89
N TYR A 144 25.95 26.75 -58.94
CA TYR A 144 25.68 28.19 -58.98
C TYR A 144 24.19 28.49 -58.71
N HIS A 145 23.27 27.78 -59.37
CA HIS A 145 21.83 27.93 -59.16
C HIS A 145 21.37 27.49 -57.76
N GLU A 146 21.94 26.43 -57.19
CA GLU A 146 21.67 26.01 -55.82
C GLU A 146 22.14 27.06 -54.80
N ASP A 147 23.38 27.54 -54.94
CA ASP A 147 23.94 28.55 -54.03
C ASP A 147 23.24 29.90 -54.19
N TYR A 148 22.81 30.26 -55.41
CA TYR A 148 21.90 31.40 -55.66
C TYR A 148 20.56 31.20 -54.94
N LYS A 149 19.88 30.05 -55.10
CA LYS A 149 18.60 29.77 -54.43
C LYS A 149 18.71 29.83 -52.91
N LYS A 150 19.79 29.29 -52.32
CA LYS A 150 20.06 29.34 -50.87
C LYS A 150 20.30 30.75 -50.34
N LYS A 151 20.95 31.60 -51.14
CA LYS A 151 21.25 33.01 -50.80
C LYS A 151 20.14 33.98 -51.24
N LYS A 152 19.12 33.53 -51.99
CA LYS A 152 18.02 34.36 -52.47
C LYS A 152 17.23 34.91 -51.28
N GLY A 153 17.21 36.23 -51.13
CA GLY A 153 16.61 36.92 -49.97
C GLY A 153 17.60 37.22 -48.83
N GLN A 154 18.75 36.54 -48.78
CA GLN A 154 19.88 36.95 -47.95
C GLN A 154 20.68 38.04 -48.66
N TRP A 155 20.11 39.24 -48.73
CA TRP A 155 20.88 40.45 -49.02
C TRP A 155 21.75 40.79 -47.80
N SER A 156 22.78 39.99 -47.55
CA SER A 156 23.96 40.55 -46.91
C SER A 156 24.42 41.69 -47.79
N GLN A 157 24.63 42.88 -47.22
CA GLN A 157 25.58 43.81 -47.81
C GLN A 157 26.87 43.01 -47.99
N THR A 158 27.18 42.59 -49.22
CA THR A 158 28.50 42.09 -49.53
C THR A 158 29.41 43.25 -49.20
N PRO A 159 30.25 43.13 -48.15
CA PRO A 159 31.10 44.25 -47.76
C PRO A 159 31.86 44.70 -49.01
N CYS A 160 32.00 46.01 -49.21
CA CYS A 160 32.83 46.51 -50.29
C CYS A 160 34.21 45.84 -50.21
N TYR A 161 34.88 45.70 -51.34
CA TYR A 161 36.11 44.90 -51.47
C TYR A 161 37.11 45.15 -50.32
N ASP A 162 37.27 46.41 -49.92
CA ASP A 162 38.13 46.84 -48.82
C ASP A 162 37.67 46.33 -47.44
N VAL A 163 36.36 46.35 -47.15
CA VAL A 163 35.80 45.80 -45.89
C VAL A 163 35.82 44.27 -45.91
N ALA A 164 35.70 43.63 -47.08
CA ALA A 164 35.89 42.19 -47.22
C ALA A 164 37.34 41.79 -46.90
N ILE A 165 38.32 42.47 -47.49
CA ILE A 165 39.75 42.26 -47.22
C ILE A 165 40.10 42.62 -45.78
N ALA A 166 39.63 43.75 -45.24
CA ALA A 166 39.87 44.13 -43.85
C ALA A 166 39.33 43.08 -42.87
N LYS A 167 38.18 42.47 -43.19
CA LYS A 167 37.61 41.37 -42.39
C LYS A 167 38.42 40.08 -42.52
N MET A 168 38.83 39.68 -43.73
CA MET A 168 39.70 38.51 -43.93
C MET A 168 41.05 38.69 -43.25
N ASN A 169 41.65 39.88 -43.33
CA ASN A 169 42.90 40.21 -42.64
C ASN A 169 42.72 40.23 -41.12
N SER A 170 41.65 40.84 -40.60
CA SER A 170 41.32 40.81 -39.17
C SER A 170 41.12 39.38 -38.66
N ASP A 171 40.50 38.52 -39.46
CA ASP A 171 40.32 37.10 -39.15
C ASP A 171 41.66 36.33 -39.15
N ASN A 172 42.51 36.56 -40.15
CA ASN A 172 43.85 35.95 -40.27
C ASN A 172 44.82 36.43 -39.18
N LEU A 173 44.71 37.69 -38.73
CA LEU A 173 45.50 38.26 -37.65
C LEU A 173 44.91 37.99 -36.25
N SER A 174 43.70 37.42 -36.17
CA SER A 174 43.05 37.15 -34.88
C SER A 174 43.73 35.99 -34.17
N PRO A 175 44.40 36.20 -33.02
CA PRO A 175 45.07 35.11 -32.29
C PRO A 175 44.08 34.04 -31.82
N ARG A 176 42.81 34.44 -31.58
CA ARG A 176 41.73 33.53 -31.20
C ARG A 176 41.35 32.57 -32.33
N LYS A 177 41.20 33.08 -33.57
CA LYS A 177 40.88 32.24 -34.74
C LYS A 177 42.08 31.37 -35.14
N TYR A 178 43.28 31.94 -35.11
CA TYR A 178 44.51 31.17 -35.30
C TYR A 178 44.62 30.00 -34.31
N GLN A 179 44.29 30.21 -33.04
CA GLN A 179 44.28 29.15 -32.04
C GLN A 179 43.17 28.12 -32.27
N GLU A 180 41.97 28.53 -32.69
CA GLU A 180 40.88 27.60 -33.07
C GLU A 180 41.27 26.72 -34.28
N ASP A 181 41.82 27.31 -35.34
CA ASP A 181 42.29 26.59 -36.52
C ASP A 181 43.49 25.67 -36.20
N TRP A 182 44.38 26.09 -35.28
CA TRP A 182 45.47 25.25 -34.79
C TRP A 182 44.96 24.08 -33.95
N GLU A 183 43.98 24.30 -33.06
CA GLU A 183 43.31 23.24 -32.29
C GLU A 183 42.60 22.23 -33.20
N LEU A 184 42.02 22.67 -34.32
CA LEU A 184 41.42 21.79 -35.33
C LEU A 184 42.47 21.01 -36.15
N LYS A 185 43.61 21.65 -36.47
CA LYS A 185 44.62 21.07 -37.36
C LYS A 185 45.67 20.21 -36.64
N LYS A 186 45.94 20.45 -35.35
CA LYS A 186 46.95 19.71 -34.57
C LYS A 186 46.62 18.21 -34.48
N ASP A 187 45.34 17.87 -34.33
CA ASP A 187 44.85 16.49 -34.26
C ASP A 187 45.14 15.75 -35.58
N ASN A 188 45.13 16.46 -36.71
CA ASN A 188 45.42 15.91 -38.04
C ASN A 188 46.92 15.88 -38.40
N ILE A 189 47.75 16.75 -37.80
CA ILE A 189 49.20 16.84 -38.10
C ILE A 189 50.01 15.90 -37.21
N TYR A 190 49.76 15.93 -35.90
CA TYR A 190 50.61 15.24 -34.92
C TYR A 190 50.19 13.78 -34.66
N PHE A 191 48.96 13.41 -35.04
CA PHE A 191 48.43 12.06 -34.88
C PHE A 191 47.99 11.47 -36.23
N MET A 192 48.96 11.19 -37.10
CA MET A 192 48.73 10.43 -38.35
C MET A 192 48.13 9.03 -38.12
N GLN A 193 48.13 8.55 -36.86
CA GLN A 193 47.35 7.42 -36.36
C GLN A 193 46.91 7.72 -34.91
N THR A 194 45.63 8.01 -34.63
CA THR A 194 44.95 7.65 -33.36
C THR A 194 43.42 7.80 -33.43
N GLU A 195 42.73 6.90 -34.13
CA GLU A 195 41.43 6.39 -33.62
C GLU A 195 41.65 5.26 -32.60
N THR A 196 42.73 5.34 -31.80
CA THR A 196 42.92 4.42 -30.69
C THR A 196 41.79 4.65 -29.68
N PRO A 197 41.12 3.59 -29.20
CA PRO A 197 40.00 3.74 -28.28
C PRO A 197 40.41 4.49 -27.00
N GLU A 198 41.67 4.37 -26.58
CA GLU A 198 42.26 5.10 -25.47
C GLU A 198 42.29 6.62 -25.68
N TYR A 199 42.76 7.12 -26.84
CA TYR A 199 42.75 8.56 -27.14
C TYR A 199 41.31 9.10 -27.18
N ALA A 200 40.37 8.36 -27.76
CA ALA A 200 38.96 8.72 -27.77
C ALA A 200 38.35 8.77 -26.35
N VAL A 201 38.71 7.82 -25.47
CA VAL A 201 38.31 7.82 -24.05
C VAL A 201 38.93 9.02 -23.31
N ASN A 202 40.22 9.28 -23.48
CA ASN A 202 40.92 10.40 -22.83
C ASN A 202 40.38 11.77 -23.30
N LYS A 203 40.06 11.93 -24.59
CA LYS A 203 39.42 13.13 -25.13
C LYS A 203 38.02 13.34 -24.55
N ARG A 204 37.22 12.27 -24.42
CA ARG A 204 35.90 12.32 -23.74
C ARG A 204 36.03 12.65 -22.25
N ALA A 205 37.00 12.06 -21.55
CA ALA A 205 37.29 12.35 -20.15
C ALA A 205 37.72 13.80 -19.94
N GLY A 206 38.58 14.36 -20.80
CA GLY A 206 38.97 15.78 -20.76
C GLY A 206 37.81 16.74 -21.02
N ILE A 207 36.89 16.39 -21.94
CA ILE A 207 35.64 17.13 -22.16
C ILE A 207 34.75 17.09 -20.91
N ALA A 208 34.56 15.90 -20.30
CA ALA A 208 33.74 15.74 -19.10
C ALA A 208 34.33 16.44 -17.86
N ALA A 209 35.66 16.44 -17.71
CA ALA A 209 36.37 17.15 -16.64
C ALA A 209 36.49 18.67 -16.87
N SER A 210 36.03 19.19 -18.01
CA SER A 210 36.15 20.61 -18.35
C SER A 210 35.24 21.47 -17.47
N LYS A 211 35.85 22.18 -16.50
CA LYS A 211 35.18 23.14 -15.61
C LYS A 211 34.30 24.16 -16.37
N ARG A 212 34.71 24.55 -17.59
CA ARG A 212 33.93 25.46 -18.45
C ARG A 212 32.61 24.81 -18.89
N LEU A 213 32.67 23.61 -19.48
CA LEU A 213 31.49 22.89 -19.98
C LEU A 213 30.54 22.49 -18.84
N TYR A 214 31.09 22.11 -17.68
CA TYR A 214 30.31 21.85 -16.47
C TYR A 214 29.50 23.08 -16.02
N LYS A 215 30.14 24.26 -15.99
CA LYS A 215 29.49 25.53 -15.63
C LYS A 215 28.44 25.96 -16.67
N ASP A 216 28.72 25.74 -17.95
CA ASP A 216 27.82 26.05 -19.09
C ASP A 216 26.44 25.37 -18.95
N ALA A 217 26.41 24.11 -18.50
CA ALA A 217 25.16 23.37 -18.26
C ALA A 217 24.39 23.92 -17.04
N TYR A 218 25.09 24.24 -15.95
CA TYR A 218 24.51 24.85 -14.76
C TYR A 218 23.92 26.24 -15.05
N GLU A 219 24.62 27.09 -15.82
CA GLU A 219 24.14 28.43 -16.18
C GLU A 219 22.88 28.38 -17.08
N LYS A 220 22.82 27.43 -18.03
CA LYS A 220 21.62 27.18 -18.83
C LYS A 220 20.45 26.66 -18.00
N ALA A 221 20.71 25.78 -17.02
CA ALA A 221 19.70 25.26 -16.12
C ALA A 221 19.17 26.31 -15.13
N LYS A 222 20.02 27.22 -14.65
CA LYS A 222 19.68 28.29 -13.69
C LYS A 222 18.57 29.22 -14.19
N ALA A 223 18.44 29.39 -15.50
CA ALA A 223 17.39 30.21 -16.11
C ALA A 223 16.01 29.51 -16.18
N LYS A 224 15.93 28.20 -15.90
CA LYS A 224 14.69 27.42 -16.02
C LYS A 224 14.00 27.29 -14.66
N SER A 225 13.07 28.20 -14.37
CA SER A 225 12.17 28.05 -13.22
C SER A 225 11.31 26.79 -13.39
N ILE A 226 11.39 25.88 -12.42
CA ILE A 226 10.58 24.65 -12.42
C ILE A 226 9.29 24.92 -11.66
N ASN A 227 8.15 24.66 -12.29
CA ASN A 227 6.85 24.71 -11.62
C ASN A 227 6.78 23.59 -10.56
N TYR A 228 6.44 23.91 -9.31
CA TYR A 228 6.40 22.95 -8.21
C TYR A 228 5.50 21.74 -8.52
N CYS A 229 4.35 21.97 -9.17
CA CYS A 229 3.39 20.94 -9.55
C CYS A 229 3.90 20.02 -10.68
N GLU A 230 4.90 20.47 -11.46
CA GLU A 230 5.56 19.68 -12.51
C GLU A 230 6.79 18.92 -12.00
N THR A 231 7.16 19.09 -10.72
CA THR A 231 8.28 18.32 -10.16
C THR A 231 7.93 16.83 -10.12
N PRO A 232 8.87 15.93 -10.52
CA PRO A 232 8.65 14.48 -10.42
C PRO A 232 8.29 14.04 -8.99
N LYS A 233 8.83 14.73 -7.98
CA LYS A 233 8.49 14.50 -6.57
C LYS A 233 6.99 14.74 -6.31
N TYR A 234 6.45 15.88 -6.71
CA TYR A 234 5.03 16.20 -6.49
C TYR A 234 4.09 15.18 -7.18
N GLN A 235 4.47 14.72 -8.39
CA GLN A 235 3.73 13.69 -9.11
C GLN A 235 3.71 12.35 -8.33
N ILE A 236 4.86 11.93 -7.82
CA ILE A 236 5.01 10.70 -7.01
C ILE A 236 4.26 10.81 -5.67
N ASP A 237 4.43 11.91 -4.93
CA ASP A 237 3.77 12.15 -3.64
C ASP A 237 2.24 12.15 -3.77
N ASN A 238 1.70 12.69 -4.88
CA ASN A 238 0.26 12.71 -5.14
C ASN A 238 -0.31 11.30 -5.45
N VAL A 239 0.46 10.44 -6.13
CA VAL A 239 0.07 9.03 -6.36
C VAL A 239 0.13 8.24 -5.05
N LEU A 240 1.22 8.39 -4.27
CA LEU A 240 1.43 7.73 -2.97
C LEU A 240 0.31 8.03 -1.96
N LYS A 241 -0.27 9.23 -2.00
CA LYS A 241 -1.39 9.63 -1.13
C LYS A 241 -2.58 8.65 -1.16
N ASN A 242 -2.84 8.03 -2.31
CA ASN A 242 -3.93 7.07 -2.51
C ASN A 242 -3.63 5.68 -1.91
N PHE A 243 -2.36 5.37 -1.61
CA PHE A 243 -1.90 4.10 -1.03
C PHE A 243 -1.61 4.21 0.48
N SER A 244 -2.06 5.28 1.14
CA SER A 244 -1.80 5.52 2.56
C SER A 244 -2.58 4.57 3.48
N ASP A 245 -1.96 4.19 4.59
CA ASP A 245 -2.55 3.37 5.66
C ASP A 245 -3.94 3.85 6.12
N VAL A 246 -4.16 5.17 6.10
CA VAL A 246 -5.44 5.79 6.46
C VAL A 246 -6.53 5.35 5.50
N LYS A 247 -6.28 5.45 4.19
CA LYS A 247 -7.17 5.01 3.11
C LYS A 247 -7.41 3.51 3.13
N TYR A 248 -6.40 2.71 3.46
CA TYR A 248 -6.54 1.25 3.60
C TYR A 248 -7.41 0.84 4.81
N LYS A 249 -7.34 1.59 5.91
CA LYS A 249 -8.08 1.27 7.16
C LYS A 249 -9.53 1.79 7.15
N GLU A 250 -9.87 2.79 6.34
CA GLU A 250 -11.25 3.30 6.15
C GLU A 250 -12.32 2.18 6.03
N PRO A 251 -12.22 1.20 5.10
CA PRO A 251 -13.24 0.14 4.97
C PRO A 251 -13.26 -0.85 6.14
N TYR A 252 -12.14 -1.08 6.84
CA TYR A 252 -12.10 -1.95 8.03
C TYR A 252 -12.76 -1.27 9.23
N ILE A 253 -12.45 0.01 9.46
CA ILE A 253 -13.06 0.82 10.52
C ILE A 253 -14.57 0.95 10.30
N ALA A 254 -15.01 1.15 9.05
CA ALA A 254 -16.42 1.30 8.72
C ALA A 254 -17.25 0.00 8.88
N ASN A 255 -16.67 -1.18 8.60
CA ASN A 255 -17.45 -2.43 8.49
C ASN A 255 -17.17 -3.49 9.56
N VAL A 256 -16.04 -3.42 10.27
CA VAL A 256 -15.54 -4.52 11.13
C VAL A 256 -15.27 -4.07 12.57
N LEU A 257 -14.69 -2.88 12.77
CA LEU A 257 -14.32 -2.40 14.10
C LEU A 257 -15.57 -2.23 14.99
N GLY A 258 -15.63 -2.97 16.10
CA GLY A 258 -16.76 -2.95 17.05
C GLY A 258 -17.70 -4.16 16.99
N ARG A 259 -17.51 -5.11 16.06
CA ARG A 259 -18.24 -6.39 16.05
C ARG A 259 -17.45 -7.47 16.81
N TYR A 260 -17.69 -7.58 18.11
CA TYR A 260 -17.09 -8.61 18.96
C TYR A 260 -17.80 -9.96 18.78
N ILE A 261 -17.04 -11.03 18.53
CA ILE A 261 -17.57 -12.40 18.41
C ILE A 261 -16.80 -13.31 19.36
N GLY A 262 -17.43 -13.56 20.51
CA GLY A 262 -17.70 -14.92 20.95
C GLY A 262 -16.55 -15.71 21.55
N THR A 263 -16.89 -16.39 22.62
CA THR A 263 -15.93 -17.10 23.47
C THR A 263 -16.66 -18.41 23.96
N PHE A 264 -15.96 -19.52 24.28
CA PHE A 264 -16.50 -20.93 24.33
C PHE A 264 -17.46 -21.42 25.42
N GLU A 265 -16.99 -21.69 26.65
CA GLU A 265 -17.51 -22.78 27.51
C GLU A 265 -19.04 -22.89 27.48
N ASP A 266 -19.51 -23.96 26.85
CA ASP A 266 -20.88 -24.11 26.36
C ASP A 266 -21.92 -23.64 27.40
N PRO A 267 -22.78 -22.65 27.06
CA PRO A 267 -23.83 -22.15 27.93
C PRO A 267 -24.73 -23.26 28.48
N TYR A 268 -24.93 -24.31 27.69
CA TYR A 268 -25.69 -25.49 28.08
C TYR A 268 -25.00 -26.25 29.22
N GLN A 269 -23.69 -26.48 29.13
CA GLN A 269 -22.91 -27.16 30.17
C GLN A 269 -22.91 -26.39 31.49
N ALA A 270 -22.71 -25.07 31.44
CA ALA A 270 -22.75 -24.21 32.62
C ALA A 270 -24.15 -24.16 33.26
N HIS A 271 -25.21 -24.16 32.45
CA HIS A 271 -26.60 -24.26 32.92
C HIS A 271 -26.91 -25.63 33.55
N CYS A 272 -26.52 -26.73 32.90
CA CYS A 272 -26.73 -28.09 33.39
C CYS A 272 -26.04 -28.34 34.74
N MET A 273 -24.82 -27.83 34.95
CA MET A 273 -24.12 -27.87 36.24
C MET A 273 -24.90 -27.17 37.35
N LYS A 274 -25.42 -25.96 37.11
CA LYS A 274 -26.25 -25.22 38.07
C LYS A 274 -27.54 -25.99 38.40
N VAL A 275 -28.25 -26.50 37.39
CA VAL A 275 -29.48 -27.29 37.56
C VAL A 275 -29.22 -28.58 38.35
N ALA A 276 -28.11 -29.27 38.11
CA ALA A 276 -27.74 -30.48 38.84
C ALA A 276 -27.47 -30.21 40.33
N ALA A 277 -26.77 -29.12 40.65
CA ALA A 277 -26.48 -28.74 42.04
C ALA A 277 -27.76 -28.55 42.87
N MET A 278 -28.80 -27.94 42.29
CA MET A 278 -30.06 -27.61 42.98
C MET A 278 -31.07 -28.75 43.07
N LYS A 279 -30.92 -29.77 42.21
CA LYS A 279 -31.63 -31.05 42.30
C LYS A 279 -31.01 -32.00 43.32
N SER A 280 -29.83 -31.70 43.86
CA SER A 280 -29.16 -32.59 44.82
C SER A 280 -29.71 -32.42 46.24
N ASP A 281 -30.13 -33.53 46.85
CA ASP A 281 -30.64 -33.54 48.23
C ASP A 281 -29.60 -33.13 49.27
N LYS A 282 -28.31 -33.32 48.96
CA LYS A 282 -27.19 -32.88 49.82
C LYS A 282 -27.16 -31.36 49.96
N ASN A 283 -27.26 -30.62 48.85
CA ASN A 283 -27.30 -29.17 48.87
C ASN A 283 -28.62 -28.67 49.45
N TYR A 284 -29.75 -29.31 49.11
CA TYR A 284 -31.04 -28.98 49.73
C TYR A 284 -31.01 -29.10 51.26
N LYS A 285 -30.37 -30.15 51.80
CA LYS A 285 -30.23 -30.31 53.25
C LYS A 285 -29.31 -29.25 53.86
N ALA A 286 -28.19 -28.91 53.21
CA ALA A 286 -27.32 -27.82 53.65
C ALA A 286 -28.06 -26.46 53.69
N ASP A 287 -28.67 -26.06 52.57
CA ASP A 287 -29.46 -24.83 52.46
C ASP A 287 -30.60 -24.77 53.49
N TYR A 288 -31.29 -25.89 53.73
CA TYR A 288 -32.34 -25.98 54.74
C TYR A 288 -31.78 -25.87 56.16
N GLU A 289 -30.59 -26.42 56.43
CA GLU A 289 -29.96 -26.33 57.75
C GLU A 289 -29.39 -24.95 58.08
N GLU A 290 -29.06 -24.14 57.06
CA GLU A 290 -28.77 -22.71 57.21
C GLU A 290 -30.06 -21.88 57.36
N GLU A 291 -31.05 -22.06 56.46
CA GLU A 291 -32.27 -21.25 56.45
C GLU A 291 -33.24 -21.58 57.62
N LYS A 292 -33.20 -22.79 58.23
CA LYS A 292 -34.08 -23.16 59.37
C LYS A 292 -33.91 -22.28 60.62
N ALA A 293 -32.78 -21.57 60.75
CA ALA A 293 -32.56 -20.62 61.84
C ALA A 293 -33.20 -19.24 61.57
N SER A 294 -33.57 -18.95 60.31
CA SER A 294 -34.12 -17.67 59.86
C SER A 294 -35.66 -17.59 60.03
N CYS A 295 -36.13 -17.90 61.23
CA CYS A 295 -37.57 -17.81 61.57
C CYS A 295 -37.99 -16.35 61.76
N TYR A 296 -38.61 -15.73 60.75
CA TYR A 296 -39.25 -14.42 60.95
C TYR A 296 -40.59 -14.58 61.65
N PHE A 297 -40.62 -14.36 62.96
CA PHE A 297 -41.88 -14.21 63.70
C PHE A 297 -42.54 -12.88 63.31
N PRO A 298 -43.75 -12.87 62.71
CA PRO A 298 -44.43 -11.62 62.40
C PRO A 298 -44.88 -10.98 63.72
N GLN A 299 -44.16 -9.96 64.16
CA GLN A 299 -44.57 -9.17 65.32
C GLN A 299 -45.76 -8.29 64.93
N THR A 300 -46.97 -8.85 65.02
CA THR A 300 -48.22 -8.14 64.74
C THR A 300 -48.53 -7.16 65.87
N LEU A 301 -47.81 -6.04 65.88
CA LEU A 301 -48.19 -4.84 66.61
C LEU A 301 -49.45 -4.28 65.93
N THR A 302 -50.61 -4.66 66.44
CA THR A 302 -51.87 -3.99 66.09
C THR A 302 -51.82 -2.54 66.56
N GLN A 303 -52.44 -1.63 65.82
CA GLN A 303 -52.48 -0.21 66.18
C GLN A 303 -53.11 0.03 67.58
N GLU A 304 -53.94 -0.90 68.07
CA GLU A 304 -54.52 -0.87 69.40
C GLU A 304 -53.45 -1.01 70.53
N TYR A 305 -52.38 -1.80 70.31
CA TYR A 305 -51.26 -1.91 71.27
C TYR A 305 -50.46 -0.61 71.37
N GLU A 306 -50.24 0.09 70.25
CA GLU A 306 -49.57 1.41 70.28
C GLU A 306 -50.44 2.48 70.96
N VAL A 307 -51.77 2.38 70.82
CA VAL A 307 -52.72 3.26 71.51
C VAL A 307 -52.73 2.97 73.02
N GLN A 308 -52.73 1.70 73.45
CA GLN A 308 -52.64 1.34 74.87
C GLN A 308 -51.30 1.78 75.48
N LYS A 309 -50.18 1.57 74.79
CA LYS A 309 -48.84 2.05 75.20
C LYS A 309 -48.71 3.58 75.25
N LYS A 310 -49.61 4.32 74.59
CA LYS A 310 -49.74 5.78 74.72
C LYS A 310 -50.71 6.19 75.84
N LEU A 311 -51.75 5.39 76.11
CA LEU A 311 -52.69 5.64 77.21
C LEU A 311 -52.01 5.43 78.58
N ASP A 312 -51.19 4.39 78.70
CA ASP A 312 -50.44 4.06 79.93
C ASP A 312 -49.23 5.00 80.15
N LYS A 313 -48.96 5.94 79.22
CA LYS A 313 -48.05 7.07 79.41
C LYS A 313 -48.73 8.36 79.87
N CYS A 314 -50.06 8.35 80.03
CA CYS A 314 -50.85 9.47 80.52
C CYS A 314 -51.54 9.12 81.85
N LYS A 315 -50.94 8.22 82.64
CA LYS A 315 -51.32 7.86 84.00
C LYS A 315 -50.08 7.78 84.91
N ASP A 316 -49.35 8.89 84.95
CA ASP A 316 -48.49 9.35 86.04
C ASP A 316 -48.62 10.89 86.09
#